data_AF-A0A7Y1Y8U3-F1
#
_entry.id   AF-A0A7Y1Y8U3-F1
#
_cell.length_a   1.000
_cell.length_b   1.000
_cell.length_c   1.000
_cell.angle_alpha   90.00
_cell.angle_beta   90.00
_cell.angle_gamma   90.00
#
_symmetry.space_group_name_H-M   'P 1'
#
loop_
_entity.id
_entity.type
_entity.pdbx_description
1 polymer ?
#
loop_
_entity_poly.entity_id
_entity_poly.type
_entity_poly.pdbx_seq_one_letter_code
_entity_poly.pdbx_strand_id
1 'polypeptide(L)'
;MNVKRLGILLIALAMVASACGGSEAADESTTTTRSPSSTTTAPPPSSSTTTSTTTTTTTTTPSTTVPVSDQYVHAYFLIDDVTGEAGPFIRPVSRRIEPTAGVAAAAVAALIAGPTADERAGTPAVSGGLPDGTELLGLTISDATARIDLSSEIEDVGGTFGEMAVLAQLVFTLTQFPTVGDVVLLIEGEAVEFYGSHGMEVTPSLTRDSFLGGGLVPEILIDRPAWFAQAGNPVVVSGIARAFEATVQWALYDNDGLLLDEGFTMASAGGPDWGTFQFAIPYTVDSPQLGAVIMWEQSARDGSAIHLVEHPVWLSP
;
A
#
# COMPACT_ATOMS: atom_id res chain seq x y z
N MET A 1 9.61 11.35 -23.37
CA MET A 1 10.97 11.09 -22.87
C MET A 1 11.28 9.66 -23.28
N ASN A 2 12.24 9.45 -24.19
CA ASN A 2 12.43 8.14 -24.84
C ASN A 2 13.19 7.19 -23.91
N VAL A 3 12.48 6.32 -23.19
CA VAL A 3 13.09 5.23 -22.43
C VAL A 3 13.59 4.17 -23.42
N LYS A 4 14.90 3.98 -23.48
CA LYS A 4 15.53 2.93 -24.30
C LYS A 4 15.38 1.60 -23.56
N ARG A 5 14.85 0.60 -24.26
CA ARG A 5 14.66 -0.78 -23.75
C ARG A 5 16.00 -1.37 -23.30
N LEU A 6 16.08 -1.73 -22.02
CA LEU A 6 17.21 -2.47 -21.45
C LEU A 6 16.88 -3.98 -21.58
N GLY A 7 17.61 -4.69 -22.43
CA GLY A 7 17.54 -6.15 -22.51
C GLY A 7 18.72 -6.74 -21.76
N ILE A 8 18.47 -7.57 -20.75
CA ILE A 8 19.53 -8.25 -19.98
C ILE A 8 19.44 -9.77 -20.15
N LEU A 9 20.64 -10.34 -20.33
CA LEU A 9 21.00 -11.71 -20.62
C LEU A 9 21.15 -12.49 -19.28
N LEU A 10 20.38 -13.58 -19.11
CA LEU A 10 20.45 -14.47 -17.94
C LEU A 10 21.75 -15.31 -17.94
N ILE A 11 22.55 -15.21 -16.88
CA ILE A 11 23.65 -16.12 -16.58
C ILE A 11 23.31 -16.84 -15.27
N ALA A 12 23.17 -18.17 -15.36
CA ALA A 12 22.87 -19.05 -14.23
C ALA A 12 24.12 -19.31 -13.37
N LEU A 13 23.97 -19.20 -12.04
CA LEU A 13 25.00 -19.57 -11.07
C LEU A 13 24.43 -20.53 -10.02
N ALA A 14 25.12 -21.65 -9.82
CA ALA A 14 24.77 -22.72 -8.89
C ALA A 14 25.73 -22.73 -7.70
N MET A 15 25.24 -23.02 -6.47
CA MET A 15 25.95 -23.79 -5.42
C MET A 15 25.02 -24.14 -4.23
N VAL A 16 24.92 -25.44 -3.90
CA VAL A 16 25.50 -26.15 -2.73
C VAL A 16 24.83 -25.85 -1.38
N ALA A 17 24.08 -26.83 -0.88
CA ALA A 17 23.47 -26.86 0.44
C ALA A 17 24.35 -27.58 1.46
N SER A 18 24.40 -27.05 2.69
CA SER A 18 24.81 -27.78 3.90
C SER A 18 24.11 -27.16 5.11
N ALA A 19 23.22 -27.92 5.76
CA ALA A 19 22.71 -27.61 7.08
C ALA A 19 22.30 -28.92 7.80
N CYS A 20 22.86 -29.16 8.98
CA CYS A 20 22.39 -30.10 10.00
C CYS A 20 22.56 -29.40 11.37
N GLY A 21 21.47 -29.17 12.09
CA GLY A 21 21.19 -29.83 13.38
C GLY A 21 21.55 -28.92 14.56
N GLY A 22 20.84 -28.85 15.69
CA GLY A 22 19.66 -29.54 16.21
C GLY A 22 19.40 -29.05 17.66
N SER A 23 18.14 -29.26 18.12
CA SER A 23 17.61 -29.52 19.50
C SER A 23 18.06 -28.63 20.69
N GLU A 24 17.36 -28.42 21.81
CA GLU A 24 16.38 -29.11 22.69
C GLU A 24 15.61 -28.00 23.49
N ALA A 25 14.30 -28.04 23.79
CA ALA A 25 13.51 -28.86 24.74
C ALA A 25 13.57 -28.44 26.25
N ALA A 26 12.40 -28.58 26.92
CA ALA A 26 12.08 -28.54 28.36
C ALA A 26 11.63 -27.17 28.95
N ASP A 27 10.65 -27.03 29.86
CA ASP A 27 9.88 -27.99 30.67
C ASP A 27 8.59 -27.35 31.27
N GLU A 28 7.73 -28.21 31.83
CA GLU A 28 6.46 -28.11 32.61
C GLU A 28 6.40 -27.02 33.73
N SER A 29 5.32 -26.69 34.45
CA SER A 29 4.15 -27.43 34.97
C SER A 29 3.15 -26.51 35.72
N THR A 30 1.84 -26.85 35.69
CA THR A 30 0.77 -26.88 36.76
C THR A 30 0.49 -25.68 37.74
N THR A 31 -0.69 -25.38 38.34
CA THR A 31 -2.13 -25.79 38.32
C THR A 31 -2.96 -24.89 39.31
N THR A 32 -4.28 -24.68 39.04
CA THR A 32 -5.45 -24.35 39.97
C THR A 32 -5.47 -23.02 40.79
N THR A 33 -6.58 -22.38 41.24
CA THR A 33 -8.06 -22.42 41.06
C THR A 33 -8.72 -21.33 41.96
N ARG A 34 -9.88 -20.78 41.51
CA ARG A 34 -11.06 -20.17 42.22
C ARG A 34 -11.16 -18.67 42.64
N SER A 35 -12.31 -18.12 42.18
CA SER A 35 -13.18 -16.95 42.49
C SER A 35 -13.62 -16.79 43.99
N PRO A 36 -14.39 -15.77 44.49
CA PRO A 36 -15.27 -14.79 43.79
C PRO A 36 -15.41 -13.33 44.36
N SER A 37 -16.34 -12.60 43.72
CA SER A 37 -16.88 -11.22 43.83
C SER A 37 -17.05 -10.50 45.18
N SER A 38 -17.04 -9.15 45.11
CA SER A 38 -18.08 -8.29 45.72
C SER A 38 -18.11 -6.86 45.13
N THR A 39 -19.31 -6.42 44.75
CA THR A 39 -19.76 -5.06 44.39
C THR A 39 -19.81 -4.14 45.61
N THR A 40 -19.59 -2.82 45.46
CA THR A 40 -20.34 -1.74 46.15
C THR A 40 -20.07 -0.36 45.52
N THR A 41 -21.17 0.38 45.36
CA THR A 41 -21.39 1.71 44.76
C THR A 41 -21.24 2.86 45.78
N ALA A 42 -20.89 4.07 45.30
CA ALA A 42 -21.38 5.43 45.67
C ALA A 42 -20.26 6.50 45.78
N PRO A 43 -20.56 7.82 45.78
CA PRO A 43 -21.30 8.69 44.83
C PRO A 43 -20.43 9.90 44.36
N PRO A 44 -20.89 10.80 43.46
CA PRO A 44 -20.05 11.86 42.89
C PRO A 44 -20.07 13.16 43.75
N PRO A 45 -19.03 14.00 43.72
CA PRO A 45 -19.12 15.36 44.23
C PRO A 45 -19.45 16.37 43.13
N SER A 46 -20.29 17.32 43.54
CA SER A 46 -20.94 18.38 42.79
C SER A 46 -20.01 19.47 42.26
N SER A 47 -20.50 20.09 41.18
CA SER A 47 -20.03 21.31 40.54
C SER A 47 -19.93 22.50 41.50
N SER A 48 -18.85 23.28 41.37
CA SER A 48 -18.80 24.66 41.85
C SER A 48 -18.17 25.56 40.79
N THR A 49 -18.92 26.61 40.45
CA THR A 49 -18.56 27.68 39.52
C THR A 49 -17.58 28.63 40.18
N THR A 50 -16.45 28.91 39.54
CA THR A 50 -15.61 30.08 39.86
C THR A 50 -15.31 30.84 38.57
N THR A 51 -15.85 32.05 38.46
CA THR A 51 -15.57 33.00 37.40
C THR A 51 -14.25 33.69 37.70
N SER A 52 -13.21 33.36 36.94
CA SER A 52 -11.93 34.10 36.94
C SER A 52 -11.88 35.02 35.72
N THR A 53 -11.82 36.32 35.99
CA THR A 53 -11.59 37.36 34.98
C THR A 53 -10.11 37.39 34.62
N THR A 54 -9.74 36.85 33.46
CA THR A 54 -8.38 36.93 32.92
C THR A 54 -8.25 38.16 32.03
N THR A 55 -7.32 39.05 32.39
CA THR A 55 -6.92 40.22 31.60
C THR A 55 -6.16 39.78 30.35
N THR A 56 -6.73 40.03 29.16
CA THR A 56 -6.08 39.81 27.87
C THR A 56 -4.94 40.83 27.69
N THR A 57 -3.70 40.37 27.74
CA THR A 57 -2.53 41.13 27.25
C THR A 57 -2.22 40.63 25.85
N THR A 58 -2.45 41.44 24.83
CA THR A 58 -2.11 41.12 23.44
C THR A 58 -0.61 41.32 23.24
N THR A 59 0.16 40.25 23.42
CA THR A 59 1.57 40.20 23.01
C THR A 59 1.62 39.71 21.56
N THR A 60 1.97 40.60 20.63
CA THR A 60 2.27 40.26 19.24
C THR A 60 3.62 39.54 19.19
N THR A 61 3.58 38.20 19.23
CA THR A 61 4.76 37.36 18.94
C THR A 61 5.00 37.37 17.43
N PRO A 62 6.22 37.67 16.95
CA PRO A 62 6.55 37.52 15.53
C PRO A 62 6.48 36.04 15.16
N SER A 63 5.60 35.68 14.22
CA SER A 63 5.57 34.34 13.65
C SER A 63 6.87 34.08 12.88
N THR A 64 7.73 33.23 13.43
CA THR A 64 8.74 32.53 12.66
C THR A 64 8.01 31.61 11.68
N THR A 65 8.06 31.92 10.39
CA THR A 65 7.59 31.03 9.33
C THR A 65 8.44 29.76 9.36
N VAL A 66 7.95 28.73 10.04
CA VAL A 66 8.49 27.38 9.92
C VAL A 66 8.31 26.95 8.46
N PRO A 67 9.34 26.46 7.76
CA PRO A 67 9.18 25.93 6.42
C PRO A 67 8.19 24.76 6.49
N VAL A 68 7.10 24.89 5.75
CA VAL A 68 6.09 23.84 5.60
C VAL A 68 6.76 22.70 4.84
N SER A 69 7.00 21.57 5.51
CA SER A 69 7.51 20.37 4.85
C SER A 69 6.44 19.81 3.91
N ASP A 70 6.84 19.44 2.70
CA ASP A 70 5.96 18.76 1.74
C ASP A 70 5.38 17.49 2.38
N GLN A 71 4.06 17.30 2.31
CA GLN A 71 3.37 16.09 2.76
C GLN A 71 2.97 15.25 1.55
N TYR A 72 3.13 13.93 1.67
CA TYR A 72 2.80 12.97 0.63
C TYR A 72 1.86 11.89 1.15
N VAL A 73 0.99 11.40 0.27
CA VAL A 73 0.15 10.21 0.46
C VAL A 73 0.28 9.32 -0.77
N HIS A 74 -0.22 8.08 -0.71
CA HIS A 74 -0.29 7.22 -1.89
C HIS A 74 -1.72 7.07 -2.36
N ALA A 75 -1.93 7.07 -3.67
CA ALA A 75 -3.19 6.65 -4.28
C ALA A 75 -2.88 5.46 -5.18
N TYR A 76 -3.65 4.39 -5.05
CA TYR A 76 -3.43 3.18 -5.83
C TYR A 76 -4.16 3.30 -7.16
N PHE A 77 -3.42 3.13 -8.26
CA PHE A 77 -3.93 3.20 -9.63
C PHE A 77 -3.64 1.91 -10.37
N LEU A 78 -4.23 1.77 -11.56
CA LEU A 78 -3.97 0.70 -12.49
C LEU A 78 -2.83 1.12 -13.43
N ILE A 79 -1.75 0.34 -13.47
CA ILE A 79 -0.60 0.58 -14.33
C ILE A 79 -0.44 -0.63 -15.26
N ASP A 80 -0.35 -0.35 -16.56
CA ASP A 80 -0.08 -1.39 -17.56
C ASP A 80 1.27 -2.06 -17.30
N ASP A 81 1.33 -3.37 -17.53
CA ASP A 81 2.61 -4.05 -17.45
C ASP A 81 3.45 -3.81 -18.72
N VAL A 82 4.76 -3.65 -18.55
CA VAL A 82 5.76 -3.55 -19.63
C VAL A 82 6.62 -4.80 -19.77
N THR A 83 6.49 -5.76 -18.83
CA THR A 83 7.28 -6.99 -18.75
C THR A 83 6.66 -8.15 -19.52
N GLY A 84 5.42 -7.99 -19.99
CA GLY A 84 4.71 -8.95 -20.84
C GLY A 84 3.58 -9.72 -20.16
N GLU A 85 3.33 -9.47 -18.87
CA GLU A 85 2.14 -9.99 -18.20
C GLU A 85 0.87 -9.24 -18.63
N ALA A 86 -0.28 -9.93 -18.55
CA ALA A 86 -1.57 -9.35 -18.90
C ALA A 86 -2.08 -8.46 -17.74
N GLY A 87 -1.71 -7.18 -17.79
CA GLY A 87 -2.23 -6.12 -16.91
C GLY A 87 -3.49 -5.42 -17.47
N PRO A 88 -3.94 -4.33 -16.83
CA PRO A 88 -3.20 -3.52 -15.86
C PRO A 88 -3.26 -4.03 -14.41
N PHE A 89 -2.28 -3.62 -13.61
CA PHE A 89 -2.12 -4.02 -12.21
C PHE A 89 -2.17 -2.84 -11.24
N ILE A 90 -2.65 -3.11 -10.03
CA ILE A 90 -2.68 -2.13 -8.94
C ILE A 90 -1.26 -1.77 -8.49
N ARG A 91 -0.96 -0.48 -8.42
CA ARG A 91 0.31 0.08 -7.94
C ARG A 91 0.08 1.36 -7.13
N PRO A 92 0.79 1.57 -6.02
CA PRO A 92 0.75 2.84 -5.29
C PRO A 92 1.49 3.93 -6.07
N VAL A 93 0.90 5.11 -6.21
CA VAL A 93 1.54 6.30 -6.78
C VAL A 93 1.59 7.41 -5.73
N SER A 94 2.74 8.05 -5.59
CA SER A 94 2.91 9.14 -4.62
C SER A 94 2.21 10.42 -5.09
N ARG A 95 1.49 11.06 -4.17
CA ARG A 95 0.74 12.29 -4.39
C ARG A 95 1.16 13.32 -3.36
N ARG A 96 1.67 14.46 -3.83
CA ARG A 96 1.91 15.62 -2.99
C ARG A 96 0.58 16.22 -2.59
N ILE A 97 0.41 16.53 -1.32
CA ILE A 97 -0.79 17.16 -0.78
C ILE A 97 -0.43 18.38 0.05
N GLU A 98 -1.41 19.26 0.24
CA GLU A 98 -1.32 20.29 1.26
C GLU A 98 -1.34 19.65 2.65
N PRO A 99 -0.53 20.15 3.61
CA PRO A 99 -0.46 19.58 4.95
C PRO A 99 -1.83 19.50 5.62
N THR A 100 -2.19 18.31 6.07
CA THR A 100 -3.45 18.04 6.75
C THR A 100 -3.29 16.92 7.78
N ALA A 101 -4.16 16.95 8.80
CA ALA A 101 -4.33 15.81 9.70
C ALA A 101 -5.15 14.69 9.04
N GLY A 102 -6.01 15.00 8.07
CA GLY A 102 -6.89 14.06 7.37
C GLY A 102 -6.22 13.35 6.20
N VAL A 103 -5.09 12.69 6.43
CA VAL A 103 -4.27 12.08 5.35
C VAL A 103 -5.01 10.99 4.57
N ALA A 104 -5.90 10.24 5.21
CA ALA A 104 -6.69 9.22 4.52
C ALA A 104 -7.71 9.83 3.55
N ALA A 105 -8.40 10.90 3.97
CA ALA A 105 -9.31 11.63 3.09
C ALA A 105 -8.56 12.29 1.93
N ALA A 106 -7.35 12.82 2.19
CA ALA A 106 -6.51 13.38 1.14
C ALA A 106 -6.03 12.33 0.13
N ALA A 107 -5.72 11.11 0.58
CA ALA A 107 -5.36 9.99 -0.29
C ALA A 107 -6.53 9.59 -1.21
N VAL A 108 -7.75 9.49 -0.66
CA VAL A 108 -8.97 9.22 -1.44
C VAL A 108 -9.27 10.36 -2.41
N ALA A 109 -9.15 11.62 -1.99
CA ALA A 109 -9.33 12.76 -2.87
C ALA A 109 -8.32 12.75 -4.03
N ALA A 110 -7.08 12.36 -3.78
CA ALA A 110 -6.07 12.20 -4.82
C ALA A 110 -6.35 11.01 -5.76
N LEU A 111 -6.99 9.95 -5.27
CA LEU A 111 -7.49 8.84 -6.10
C LEU A 111 -8.66 9.29 -6.99
N ILE A 112 -9.63 10.01 -6.43
CA ILE A 112 -10.79 10.58 -7.16
C ILE A 112 -10.31 11.55 -8.25
N ALA A 113 -9.32 12.38 -7.96
CA ALA A 113 -8.72 13.27 -8.96
C ALA A 113 -8.10 12.52 -10.16
N GLY A 114 -7.78 11.23 -9.98
CA GLY A 114 -7.28 10.34 -11.00
C GLY A 114 -5.80 10.57 -11.36
N PRO A 115 -5.29 9.83 -12.35
CA PRO A 115 -3.95 10.05 -12.89
C PRO A 115 -3.86 11.38 -13.65
N THR A 116 -2.69 12.01 -13.60
CA THR A 116 -2.38 13.23 -14.36
C THR A 116 -2.32 12.95 -15.86
N ALA A 117 -2.39 14.00 -16.69
CA ALA A 117 -2.28 13.86 -18.15
C ALA A 117 -0.95 13.21 -18.59
N ASP A 118 0.16 13.55 -17.92
CA ASP A 118 1.48 13.00 -18.22
C ASP A 118 1.58 11.53 -17.84
N GLU A 119 0.96 11.11 -16.73
CA GLU A 119 0.91 9.71 -16.31
C GLU A 119 0.05 8.85 -17.25
N ARG A 120 -1.08 9.38 -17.73
CA ARG A 120 -1.92 8.71 -18.74
C ARG A 120 -1.19 8.55 -20.08
N ALA A 121 -0.40 9.55 -20.45
CA ALA A 121 0.40 9.54 -21.69
C ALA A 121 1.75 8.82 -21.53
N GLY A 122 2.07 8.37 -20.32
CA GLY A 122 3.33 7.71 -19.98
C GLY A 122 3.46 6.31 -20.58
N THR A 123 4.62 5.69 -20.35
CA THR A 123 4.84 4.28 -20.66
C THR A 123 5.63 3.65 -19.49
N PRO A 124 5.00 2.79 -18.67
CA PRO A 124 3.60 2.37 -18.76
C PRO A 124 2.59 3.50 -18.53
N ALA A 125 1.40 3.36 -19.10
CA ALA A 125 0.30 4.28 -18.85
C ALA A 125 -0.31 4.00 -17.47
N VAL A 126 -0.68 5.07 -16.76
CA VAL A 126 -1.43 4.99 -15.50
C VAL A 126 -2.89 5.33 -15.78
N SER A 127 -3.79 4.48 -15.33
CA SER A 127 -5.24 4.63 -15.44
C SER A 127 -5.91 4.60 -14.06
N GLY A 128 -7.04 5.30 -13.95
CA GLY A 128 -7.90 5.27 -12.76
C GLY A 128 -9.18 4.49 -13.08
N GLY A 129 -9.79 3.89 -12.06
CA GLY A 129 -11.05 3.18 -12.23
C GLY A 129 -12.30 3.99 -11.85
N LEU A 130 -12.15 5.02 -11.01
CA LEU A 130 -13.30 5.76 -10.47
C LEU A 130 -14.01 6.55 -11.58
N PRO A 131 -15.35 6.48 -11.67
CA PRO A 131 -16.13 7.26 -12.63
C PRO A 131 -15.99 8.77 -12.43
N ASP A 132 -16.02 9.52 -13.54
CA ASP A 132 -15.99 10.98 -13.51
C ASP A 132 -17.18 11.53 -12.71
N GLY A 133 -16.92 12.49 -11.83
CA GLY A 133 -17.96 13.11 -10.98
C GLY A 133 -18.17 12.42 -9.64
N THR A 134 -17.50 11.29 -9.36
CA THR A 134 -17.48 10.69 -8.00
C THR A 134 -17.02 11.73 -6.97
N GLU A 135 -17.81 11.92 -5.90
CA GLU A 135 -17.48 12.79 -4.77
C GLU A 135 -17.26 12.00 -3.48
N LEU A 136 -16.33 12.47 -2.64
CA LEU A 136 -16.17 11.99 -1.27
C LEU A 136 -17.10 12.78 -0.34
N LEU A 137 -18.19 12.15 0.08
CA LEU A 137 -19.18 12.75 0.98
C LEU A 137 -18.75 12.66 2.44
N GLY A 138 -18.06 11.58 2.82
CA GLY A 138 -17.59 11.37 4.18
C GLY A 138 -16.55 10.26 4.31
N LEU A 139 -15.68 10.39 5.31
CA LEU A 139 -14.75 9.32 5.70
C LEU A 139 -14.61 9.31 7.22
N THR A 140 -14.89 8.16 7.82
CA THR A 140 -14.66 7.93 9.26
C THR A 140 -13.83 6.67 9.46
N ILE A 141 -12.91 6.71 10.42
CA ILE A 141 -12.06 5.58 10.77
C ILE A 141 -12.23 5.31 12.26
N SER A 142 -12.69 4.11 12.59
CA SER A 142 -12.85 3.63 13.96
C SER A 142 -12.69 2.12 14.01
N ASP A 143 -12.08 1.59 15.07
CA ASP A 143 -11.90 0.14 15.27
C ASP A 143 -11.23 -0.57 14.09
N ALA A 144 -10.26 0.10 13.44
CA ALA A 144 -9.60 -0.33 12.21
C ALA A 144 -10.46 -0.44 10.95
N THR A 145 -11.73 -0.04 10.99
CA THR A 145 -12.61 0.04 9.82
C THR A 145 -12.68 1.47 9.29
N ALA A 146 -12.43 1.65 8.00
CA ALA A 146 -12.74 2.89 7.28
C ALA A 146 -14.14 2.81 6.67
N ARG A 147 -15.07 3.65 7.13
CA ARG A 147 -16.38 3.86 6.49
C ARG A 147 -16.25 5.03 5.53
N ILE A 148 -16.30 4.73 4.24
CA ILE A 148 -16.19 5.70 3.16
C ILE A 148 -17.56 5.91 2.51
N ASP A 149 -18.01 7.15 2.49
CA ASP A 149 -19.29 7.58 1.91
C ASP A 149 -19.01 8.36 0.63
N LEU A 150 -19.52 7.83 -0.48
CA LEU A 150 -19.31 8.35 -1.83
C LEU A 150 -20.64 8.73 -2.48
N SER A 151 -20.57 9.61 -3.47
CA SER A 151 -21.74 9.94 -4.28
C SER A 151 -22.12 8.78 -5.22
N SER A 152 -23.37 8.78 -5.67
CA SER A 152 -23.93 7.69 -6.50
C SER A 152 -23.20 7.45 -7.83
N GLU A 153 -22.46 8.43 -8.36
CA GLU A 153 -21.66 8.32 -9.59
C GLU A 153 -20.62 7.19 -9.51
N ILE A 154 -20.22 6.75 -8.32
CA ILE A 154 -19.33 5.60 -8.15
C ILE A 154 -19.88 4.32 -8.80
N GLU A 155 -21.19 4.23 -9.01
CA GLU A 155 -21.86 3.09 -9.65
C GLU A 155 -21.87 3.17 -11.19
N ASP A 156 -21.48 4.31 -11.78
CA ASP A 156 -21.42 4.53 -13.23
C ASP A 156 -20.17 3.88 -13.86
N VAL A 157 -19.97 2.60 -13.54
CA VAL A 157 -18.83 1.80 -13.99
C VAL A 157 -19.32 0.61 -14.82
N GLY A 158 -18.60 0.33 -15.92
CA GLY A 158 -18.95 -0.73 -16.84
C GLY A 158 -18.21 -2.04 -16.53
N GLY A 159 -18.96 -3.14 -16.41
CA GLY A 159 -18.43 -4.50 -16.39
C GLY A 159 -17.79 -4.91 -15.05
N THR A 160 -17.79 -6.21 -14.78
CA THR A 160 -17.26 -6.78 -13.52
C THR A 160 -15.80 -6.39 -13.24
N PHE A 161 -14.95 -6.32 -14.28
CA PHE A 161 -13.56 -5.89 -14.11
C PHE A 161 -13.46 -4.43 -13.66
N GLY A 162 -14.26 -3.53 -14.25
CA GLY A 162 -14.29 -2.12 -13.86
C GLY A 162 -14.78 -1.94 -12.43
N GLU A 163 -15.88 -2.62 -12.07
CA GLU A 163 -16.43 -2.60 -10.72
C GLU A 163 -15.37 -3.11 -9.70
N MET A 164 -14.67 -4.21 -9.99
CA MET A 164 -13.57 -4.72 -9.16
C MET A 164 -12.41 -3.73 -9.06
N ALA A 165 -12.04 -3.09 -10.16
CA ALA A 165 -10.95 -2.13 -10.20
C ALA A 165 -11.22 -0.91 -9.33
N VAL A 166 -12.45 -0.39 -9.33
CA VAL A 166 -12.85 0.74 -8.48
C VAL A 166 -12.67 0.39 -7.00
N LEU A 167 -13.29 -0.72 -6.58
CA LEU A 167 -13.24 -1.14 -5.18
C LEU A 167 -11.82 -1.47 -4.72
N ALA A 168 -11.04 -2.14 -5.56
CA ALA A 168 -9.68 -2.50 -5.24
C ALA A 168 -8.79 -1.25 -5.05
N GLN A 169 -8.90 -0.25 -5.92
CA GLN A 169 -8.14 1.01 -5.76
C GLN A 169 -8.51 1.73 -4.47
N LEU A 170 -9.80 1.80 -4.11
CA LEU A 170 -10.27 2.38 -2.84
C LEU A 170 -9.69 1.62 -1.64
N VAL A 171 -9.82 0.30 -1.65
CA VAL A 171 -9.40 -0.56 -0.54
C VAL A 171 -7.90 -0.50 -0.35
N PHE A 172 -7.10 -0.65 -1.41
CA PHE A 172 -5.64 -0.57 -1.30
C PHE A 172 -5.17 0.83 -0.85
N THR A 173 -5.85 1.89 -1.29
CA THR A 173 -5.59 3.27 -0.86
C THR A 173 -5.89 3.46 0.62
N LEU A 174 -7.03 3.00 1.13
CA LEU A 174 -7.37 3.19 2.55
C LEU A 174 -6.57 2.27 3.48
N THR A 175 -6.31 1.03 3.07
CA THR A 175 -5.55 0.04 3.86
C THR A 175 -4.03 0.22 3.79
N GLN A 176 -3.54 1.23 3.05
CA GLN A 176 -2.12 1.63 3.15
C GLN A 176 -1.77 2.14 4.56
N PHE A 177 -2.76 2.66 5.29
CA PHE A 177 -2.60 3.17 6.63
C PHE A 177 -2.69 2.01 7.62
N PRO A 178 -1.68 1.75 8.47
CA PRO A 178 -1.68 0.60 9.39
C PRO A 178 -2.84 0.59 10.39
N THR A 179 -3.52 1.71 10.59
CA THR A 179 -4.70 1.85 11.44
C THR A 179 -6.00 1.49 10.74
N VAL A 180 -5.98 1.05 9.47
CA VAL A 180 -7.14 0.66 8.67
C VAL A 180 -6.92 -0.76 8.16
N GLY A 181 -7.68 -1.72 8.68
CA GLY A 181 -7.68 -3.12 8.25
C GLY A 181 -8.71 -3.43 7.17
N ASP A 182 -9.86 -2.76 7.20
CA ASP A 182 -10.98 -3.02 6.30
C ASP A 182 -11.75 -1.76 5.92
N VAL A 183 -12.56 -1.85 4.87
CA VAL A 183 -13.33 -0.74 4.29
C VAL A 183 -14.80 -1.11 4.17
N VAL A 184 -15.68 -0.25 4.67
CA VAL A 184 -17.13 -0.34 4.46
C VAL A 184 -17.53 0.77 3.50
N LEU A 185 -18.19 0.40 2.40
CA LEU A 185 -18.70 1.31 1.40
C LEU A 185 -20.11 1.81 1.77
N LEU A 186 -20.28 3.12 1.76
CA LEU A 186 -21.57 3.80 1.80
C LEU A 186 -21.76 4.59 0.51
N ILE A 187 -23.01 4.65 0.03
CA ILE A 187 -23.40 5.46 -1.12
C ILE A 187 -24.54 6.36 -0.66
N GLU A 188 -24.35 7.67 -0.77
CA GLU A 188 -25.32 8.67 -0.32
C GLU A 188 -25.75 8.47 1.16
N GLY A 189 -24.79 8.13 2.02
CA GLY A 189 -24.99 7.91 3.45
C GLY A 189 -25.56 6.54 3.85
N GLU A 190 -25.87 5.66 2.88
CA GLU A 190 -26.43 4.33 3.13
C GLU A 190 -25.38 3.23 2.88
N ALA A 191 -25.24 2.30 3.82
CA ALA A 191 -24.37 1.15 3.63
C ALA A 191 -24.98 0.19 2.60
N VAL A 192 -24.19 -0.19 1.60
CA VAL A 192 -24.64 -1.06 0.51
C VAL A 192 -24.19 -2.50 0.73
N GLU A 193 -25.06 -3.47 0.41
CA GLU A 193 -24.72 -4.90 0.45
C GLU A 193 -24.07 -5.37 -0.84
N PHE A 194 -24.53 -4.81 -1.96
CA PHE A 194 -24.08 -5.13 -3.30
C PHE A 194 -23.65 -3.86 -4.02
N TYR A 195 -22.52 -3.91 -4.73
CA TYR A 195 -21.99 -2.83 -5.54
C TYR A 195 -22.02 -3.18 -7.02
N GLY A 196 -22.39 -2.18 -7.83
CA GLY A 196 -22.37 -2.27 -9.28
C GLY A 196 -23.50 -3.12 -9.87
N SER A 197 -23.61 -3.08 -11.19
CA SER A 197 -24.65 -3.75 -11.96
C SER A 197 -24.56 -5.29 -11.93
N HIS A 198 -23.39 -5.85 -11.59
CA HIS A 198 -23.20 -7.30 -11.47
C HIS A 198 -23.43 -7.83 -10.05
N GLY A 199 -23.74 -6.95 -9.09
CA GLY A 199 -24.10 -7.33 -7.72
C GLY A 199 -22.94 -7.95 -6.95
N MET A 200 -21.79 -7.27 -6.90
CA MET A 200 -20.67 -7.74 -6.09
C MET A 200 -20.95 -7.50 -4.61
N GLU A 201 -20.86 -8.55 -3.80
CA GLU A 201 -21.05 -8.44 -2.36
C GLU A 201 -19.90 -7.63 -1.73
N VAL A 202 -20.24 -6.59 -0.96
CA VAL A 202 -19.26 -5.70 -0.30
C VAL A 202 -19.40 -5.67 1.23
N THR A 203 -20.28 -6.53 1.77
CA THR A 203 -20.48 -6.69 3.21
C THR A 203 -19.76 -7.91 3.77
N PRO A 204 -19.43 -7.92 5.07
CA PRO A 204 -19.58 -6.81 6.03
C PRO A 204 -18.56 -5.68 5.81
N SER A 205 -17.46 -5.95 5.12
CA SER A 205 -16.42 -5.00 4.72
C SER A 205 -15.51 -5.65 3.67
N LEU A 206 -14.73 -4.82 2.97
CA LEU A 206 -13.74 -5.23 1.99
C LEU A 206 -12.33 -5.12 2.58
N THR A 207 -11.49 -6.09 2.25
CA THR A 207 -10.05 -6.10 2.59
C THR A 207 -9.24 -6.30 1.31
N ARG A 208 -7.92 -6.20 1.40
CA ARG A 208 -7.05 -6.51 0.24
C ARG A 208 -7.28 -7.94 -0.27
N ASP A 209 -7.53 -8.88 0.64
CA ASP A 209 -7.80 -10.29 0.33
C ASP A 209 -9.01 -10.48 -0.60
N SER A 210 -10.00 -9.57 -0.53
CA SER A 210 -11.16 -9.56 -1.43
C SER A 210 -10.78 -9.44 -2.91
N PHE A 211 -9.58 -8.95 -3.23
CA PHE A 211 -9.10 -8.71 -4.59
C PHE A 211 -7.91 -9.58 -5.00
N LEU A 212 -7.36 -10.35 -4.06
CA LEU A 212 -6.26 -11.27 -4.34
C LEU A 212 -6.75 -12.39 -5.27
N GLY A 213 -5.98 -12.66 -6.33
CA GLY A 213 -6.38 -13.62 -7.37
C GLY A 213 -7.45 -13.12 -8.35
N GLY A 214 -7.96 -11.90 -8.19
CA GLY A 214 -8.93 -11.26 -9.10
C GLY A 214 -8.31 -10.68 -10.39
N GLY A 215 -7.03 -10.92 -10.66
CA GLY A 215 -6.32 -10.44 -11.84
C GLY A 215 -5.86 -8.97 -11.79
N LEU A 216 -6.24 -8.22 -10.75
CA LEU A 216 -5.81 -6.82 -10.54
C LEU A 216 -4.53 -6.71 -9.72
N VAL A 217 -4.24 -7.71 -8.90
CA VAL A 217 -3.05 -7.77 -8.05
C VAL A 217 -2.07 -8.74 -8.72
N PRO A 218 -0.87 -8.27 -9.08
CA PRO A 218 0.16 -9.14 -9.65
C PRO A 218 0.75 -10.03 -8.57
N GLU A 219 1.35 -11.14 -8.97
CA GLU A 219 1.93 -12.13 -8.04
C GLU A 219 3.02 -11.53 -7.14
N ILE A 220 3.64 -10.44 -7.56
CA ILE A 220 4.53 -9.61 -6.75
C ILE A 220 4.02 -8.16 -6.81
N LEU A 221 3.61 -7.61 -5.67
CA LEU A 221 3.23 -6.21 -5.52
C LEU A 221 4.20 -5.51 -4.57
N ILE A 222 4.82 -4.44 -5.04
CA ILE A 222 5.63 -3.53 -4.23
C ILE A 222 4.73 -2.38 -3.76
N ASP A 223 4.49 -2.31 -2.45
CA ASP A 223 3.78 -1.21 -1.80
C ASP A 223 4.69 -0.01 -1.51
N ARG A 224 5.94 -0.29 -1.12
CA ARG A 224 6.92 0.73 -0.78
C ARG A 224 8.26 0.42 -1.43
N PRO A 225 8.97 1.43 -1.95
CA PRO A 225 8.48 2.79 -2.17
C PRO A 225 7.34 2.84 -3.21
N ALA A 226 6.52 3.88 -3.21
CA ALA A 226 5.50 4.07 -4.24
C ALA A 226 6.15 4.26 -5.62
N TRP A 227 5.38 3.99 -6.68
CA TRP A 227 5.79 4.13 -8.07
C TRP A 227 6.33 5.55 -8.34
N PHE A 228 7.57 5.65 -8.85
CA PHE A 228 8.32 6.91 -9.03
C PHE A 228 8.51 7.75 -7.75
N ALA A 229 8.40 7.18 -6.55
CA ALA A 229 8.68 7.90 -5.32
C ALA A 229 10.18 7.93 -4.97
N GLN A 230 10.57 8.89 -4.14
CA GLN A 230 11.91 8.89 -3.54
C GLN A 230 12.04 7.69 -2.58
N ALA A 231 13.08 6.89 -2.78
CA ALA A 231 13.25 5.60 -2.14
C ALA A 231 13.85 5.66 -0.72
N GLY A 232 14.49 6.79 -0.37
CA GLY A 232 15.40 6.89 0.78
C GLY A 232 16.73 6.17 0.52
N ASN A 233 17.63 6.14 1.51
CA ASN A 233 18.83 5.30 1.51
C ASN A 233 19.07 4.78 2.95
N PRO A 234 18.93 3.47 3.23
CA PRO A 234 18.65 2.39 2.26
C PRO A 234 17.23 2.48 1.67
N VAL A 235 17.04 1.87 0.49
CA VAL A 235 15.71 1.67 -0.08
C VAL A 235 14.96 0.65 0.77
N VAL A 236 13.90 1.06 1.45
CA VAL A 236 13.03 0.12 2.18
C VAL A 236 11.96 -0.39 1.23
N VAL A 237 12.08 -1.65 0.84
CA VAL A 237 11.12 -2.32 -0.05
C VAL A 237 10.16 -3.15 0.79
N SER A 238 8.85 -2.98 0.58
CA SER A 238 7.83 -3.82 1.22
C SER A 238 6.64 -4.05 0.31
N GLY A 239 5.92 -5.14 0.52
CA GLY A 239 4.73 -5.46 -0.26
C GLY A 239 4.19 -6.85 0.03
N ILE A 240 3.50 -7.42 -0.95
CA ILE A 240 2.93 -8.77 -0.89
C ILE A 240 3.37 -9.58 -2.10
N ALA A 241 3.51 -10.89 -1.91
CA ALA A 241 3.79 -11.81 -3.00
C ALA A 241 3.10 -13.15 -2.79
N ARG A 242 2.75 -13.80 -3.90
CA ARG A 242 2.39 -15.22 -3.98
C ARG A 242 3.45 -15.93 -4.82
N ALA A 243 4.49 -16.43 -4.15
CA ALA A 243 5.63 -17.05 -4.81
C ALA A 243 5.86 -18.48 -4.28
N PHE A 244 6.31 -19.39 -5.14
CA PHE A 244 6.66 -20.75 -4.72
C PHE A 244 7.75 -20.73 -3.62
N GLU A 245 7.56 -21.53 -2.57
CA GLU A 245 8.44 -21.56 -1.38
C GLU A 245 8.68 -20.18 -0.73
N ALA A 246 7.75 -19.24 -0.95
CA ALA A 246 7.82 -17.85 -0.47
C ALA A 246 9.03 -17.06 -0.99
N THR A 247 9.77 -17.55 -1.99
CA THR A 247 11.06 -16.95 -2.37
C THR A 247 10.89 -15.97 -3.52
N VAL A 248 11.36 -14.74 -3.31
CA VAL A 248 11.34 -13.67 -4.33
C VAL A 248 12.74 -13.11 -4.51
N GLN A 249 13.19 -13.03 -5.75
CA GLN A 249 14.46 -12.43 -6.13
C GLN A 249 14.28 -10.94 -6.34
N TRP A 250 15.32 -10.16 -6.09
CA TRP A 250 15.33 -8.72 -6.32
C TRP A 250 16.69 -8.23 -6.82
N ALA A 251 16.67 -7.15 -7.60
CA ALA A 251 17.84 -6.44 -8.06
C ALA A 251 17.54 -4.94 -8.12
N LEU A 252 18.49 -4.11 -7.69
CA LEU A 252 18.42 -2.65 -7.80
C LEU A 252 19.34 -2.18 -8.91
N TYR A 253 18.80 -1.44 -9.85
CA TYR A 253 19.54 -0.82 -10.95
C TYR A 253 19.51 0.71 -10.87
N ASP A 254 20.56 1.35 -11.36
CA ASP A 254 20.56 2.79 -11.62
C ASP A 254 19.92 3.14 -12.98
N ASN A 255 19.94 4.42 -13.35
CA ASN A 255 19.31 4.90 -14.58
C ASN A 255 20.01 4.39 -15.85
N ASP A 256 21.30 4.06 -15.77
CA ASP A 256 22.11 3.59 -16.89
C ASP A 256 22.05 2.05 -17.03
N GLY A 257 21.34 1.37 -16.12
CA GLY A 257 21.21 -0.08 -16.09
C GLY A 257 22.38 -0.77 -15.40
N LEU A 258 23.19 -0.05 -14.62
CA LEU A 258 24.20 -0.65 -13.75
C LEU A 258 23.52 -1.32 -12.56
N LEU A 259 23.84 -2.59 -12.34
CA LEU A 259 23.42 -3.31 -11.14
C LEU A 259 24.12 -2.71 -9.90
N LEU A 260 23.33 -2.17 -8.97
CA LEU A 260 23.81 -1.61 -7.71
C LEU A 260 23.89 -2.68 -6.62
N ASP A 261 22.87 -3.54 -6.51
CA ASP A 261 22.82 -4.67 -5.57
C ASP A 261 21.76 -5.69 -6.02
N GLU A 262 21.89 -6.95 -5.59
CA GLU A 262 20.91 -8.00 -5.83
C GLU A 262 20.84 -9.02 -4.69
N GLY A 263 19.72 -9.74 -4.60
CA GLY A 263 19.55 -10.79 -3.63
C GLY A 263 18.17 -11.42 -3.69
N PHE A 264 17.76 -12.00 -2.56
CA PHE A 264 16.42 -12.55 -2.40
C PHE A 264 15.82 -12.13 -1.06
N THR A 265 14.50 -12.26 -0.97
CA THR A 265 13.74 -12.15 0.27
C THR A 265 12.76 -13.31 0.34
N MET A 266 12.27 -13.59 1.55
CA MET A 266 11.14 -14.50 1.75
C MET A 266 9.89 -13.70 2.09
N ALA A 267 8.77 -14.05 1.46
CA ALA A 267 7.44 -13.65 1.90
C ALA A 267 7.06 -14.43 3.18
N SER A 268 6.12 -13.90 3.96
CA SER A 268 5.67 -14.52 5.21
C SER A 268 4.93 -15.84 5.01
N ALA A 269 4.50 -16.15 3.78
CA ALA A 269 3.83 -17.37 3.36
C ALA A 269 4.27 -17.73 1.94
N GLY A 270 4.27 -19.02 1.63
CA GLY A 270 4.56 -19.53 0.29
C GLY A 270 3.28 -19.83 -0.50
N GLY A 271 3.38 -19.76 -1.82
CA GLY A 271 2.28 -20.09 -2.73
C GLY A 271 1.69 -21.48 -2.42
N PRO A 272 0.36 -21.64 -2.46
CA PRO A 272 -0.62 -20.74 -3.07
C PRO A 272 -1.07 -19.56 -2.19
N ASP A 273 -0.61 -19.49 -0.93
CA ASP A 273 -0.97 -18.39 -0.03
C ASP A 273 -0.18 -17.12 -0.37
N TRP A 274 -0.78 -15.97 -0.08
CA TRP A 274 -0.11 -14.68 -0.19
C TRP A 274 0.64 -14.37 1.11
N GLY A 275 1.86 -13.85 0.99
CA GLY A 275 2.68 -13.42 2.12
C GLY A 275 3.16 -11.98 1.97
N THR A 276 3.39 -11.31 3.09
CA THR A 276 4.04 -9.99 3.12
C THR A 276 5.55 -10.14 3.09
N PHE A 277 6.27 -9.16 2.55
CA PHE A 277 7.73 -9.08 2.65
C PHE A 277 8.19 -7.67 2.99
N GLN A 278 9.36 -7.56 3.63
CA GLN A 278 10.04 -6.29 3.84
C GLN A 278 11.55 -6.50 3.94
N PHE A 279 12.33 -5.67 3.24
CA PHE A 279 13.79 -5.67 3.30
C PHE A 279 14.34 -4.27 2.98
N ALA A 280 15.65 -4.09 3.13
CA ALA A 280 16.32 -2.82 2.89
C ALA A 280 17.55 -3.01 1.99
N ILE A 281 17.69 -2.17 0.97
CA ILE A 281 18.79 -2.20 0.00
C ILE A 281 19.65 -0.95 0.19
N PRO A 282 20.86 -1.04 0.78
CA PRO A 282 21.81 0.07 0.76
C PRO A 282 22.34 0.30 -0.66
N TYR A 283 22.58 1.55 -1.05
CA TYR A 283 23.16 1.85 -2.37
C TYR A 283 24.03 3.10 -2.34
N THR A 284 24.74 3.35 -3.44
CA THR A 284 25.52 4.57 -3.65
C THR A 284 25.32 5.05 -5.08
N VAL A 285 25.03 6.34 -5.25
CA VAL A 285 24.92 7.03 -6.53
C VAL A 285 25.57 8.41 -6.42
N ASP A 286 26.14 8.93 -7.51
CA ASP A 286 26.87 10.21 -7.47
C ASP A 286 25.94 11.44 -7.54
N SER A 287 24.71 11.26 -8.03
CA SER A 287 23.69 12.31 -8.14
C SER A 287 22.28 11.74 -8.08
N PRO A 288 21.26 12.54 -7.72
CA PRO A 288 19.87 12.10 -7.81
C PRO A 288 19.52 11.63 -9.21
N GLN A 289 18.99 10.41 -9.31
CA GLN A 289 18.66 9.77 -10.59
C GLN A 289 17.48 8.81 -10.43
N LEU A 290 16.87 8.44 -11.56
CA LEU A 290 15.94 7.33 -11.58
C LEU A 290 16.71 6.02 -11.40
N GLY A 291 16.08 5.04 -10.78
CA GLY A 291 16.54 3.66 -10.75
C GLY A 291 15.33 2.74 -10.83
N ALA A 292 15.57 1.44 -10.76
CA ALA A 292 14.51 0.44 -10.76
C ALA A 292 14.81 -0.66 -9.76
N VAL A 293 13.81 -0.97 -8.93
CA VAL A 293 13.76 -2.23 -8.20
C VAL A 293 13.09 -3.24 -9.12
N ILE A 294 13.82 -4.27 -9.53
CA ILE A 294 13.30 -5.37 -10.31
C ILE A 294 13.11 -6.56 -9.37
N MET A 295 11.91 -7.14 -9.33
CA MET A 295 11.61 -8.33 -8.53
C MET A 295 11.00 -9.41 -9.41
N TRP A 296 11.30 -10.67 -9.13
CA TRP A 296 10.77 -11.81 -9.87
C TRP A 296 10.75 -13.08 -9.02
N GLU A 297 9.96 -14.05 -9.44
CA GLU A 297 10.03 -15.42 -8.95
C GLU A 297 10.89 -16.26 -9.90
N GLN A 298 11.73 -17.14 -9.34
CA GLN A 298 12.46 -18.11 -10.14
C GLN A 298 11.59 -19.36 -10.34
N SER A 299 11.25 -19.66 -11.60
CA SER A 299 10.47 -20.84 -11.98
C SER A 299 11.15 -22.13 -11.51
N ALA A 300 10.47 -22.89 -10.65
CA ALA A 300 10.93 -24.21 -10.22
C ALA A 300 11.02 -25.24 -11.36
N ARG A 301 10.39 -24.95 -12.52
CA ARG A 301 10.39 -25.83 -13.69
C ARG A 301 11.70 -25.76 -14.47
N ASP A 302 12.22 -24.55 -14.69
CA ASP A 302 13.30 -24.30 -15.66
C ASP A 302 14.26 -23.18 -15.24
N GLY A 303 14.08 -22.58 -14.06
CA GLY A 303 14.92 -21.51 -13.53
C GLY A 303 14.71 -20.15 -14.21
N SER A 304 13.76 -20.03 -15.12
CA SER A 304 13.42 -18.75 -15.76
C SER A 304 12.83 -17.75 -14.77
N ALA A 305 12.98 -16.45 -15.05
CA ALA A 305 12.29 -15.41 -14.30
C ALA A 305 10.83 -15.33 -14.75
N ILE A 306 9.91 -15.50 -13.80
CA ILE A 306 8.47 -15.36 -13.99
C ILE A 306 7.94 -14.31 -13.00
N HIS A 307 6.74 -13.79 -13.22
CA HIS A 307 6.14 -12.76 -12.35
C HIS A 307 7.03 -11.52 -12.22
N LEU A 308 7.73 -11.18 -13.30
CA LEU A 308 8.73 -10.11 -13.29
C LEU A 308 8.05 -8.75 -13.17
N VAL A 309 8.50 -7.97 -12.20
CA VAL A 309 8.04 -6.61 -11.93
C VAL A 309 9.23 -5.66 -12.03
N GLU A 310 9.11 -4.65 -12.87
CA GLU A 310 10.01 -3.50 -12.90
C GLU A 310 9.32 -2.32 -12.19
N HIS A 311 9.92 -1.84 -11.11
CA HIS A 311 9.32 -0.79 -10.26
C HIS A 311 10.26 0.42 -10.16
N PRO A 312 9.95 1.52 -10.85
CA PRO A 312 10.82 2.69 -10.92
C PRO A 312 10.81 3.49 -9.61
N VAL A 313 11.98 3.95 -9.19
CA VAL A 313 12.19 4.67 -7.93
C VAL A 313 13.21 5.79 -8.11
N TRP A 314 13.10 6.87 -7.34
CA TRP A 314 14.13 7.92 -7.31
C TRP A 314 15.18 7.62 -6.25
N LEU A 315 16.42 7.50 -6.71
CA LEU A 315 17.62 7.30 -5.88
C LEU A 315 18.28 8.65 -5.60
N SER A 316 18.91 8.77 -4.44
CA SER A 316 19.61 9.98 -4.00
C SER A 316 20.95 9.60 -3.34
N PRO A 317 22.01 10.42 -3.48
CA PRO A 317 23.31 10.17 -2.86
C PRO A 317 23.24 9.97 -1.34
#